data_AF-A0A7S2CVJ1-F1
#
_entry.id   AF-A0A7S2CVJ1-F1
#
_cell.length_a   1.000
_cell.length_b   1.000
_cell.length_c   1.000
_cell.angle_alpha   90.00
_cell.angle_beta   90.00
_cell.angle_gamma   90.00
#
_symmetry.space_group_name_H-M   'P 1'
#
loop_
_entity.id
_entity.type
_entity.pdbx_description
1 polymer ?
#
loop_
_entity_poly.entity_id
_entity_poly.type
_entity_poly.pdbx_seq_one_letter_code
_entity_poly.pdbx_strand_id
1 'polypeptide(L)'
;MAMNPSTVSQLLEEMENWDKDKRFMAASDLMQEVTLSNQVLDLHLQKRVCQAFLKQLEDQSIDVQGNAVKCLAKIVCKFQEQQIGEVLAKLSQLVLEGKPEVRDIYATCLKGLLTELPSSCSTLACQNVLPKMLHGITSHPSVEVKEECTDVFHDFLKRFGDNRVMQWSDQENMQTSLLNLLKPKQYKSSLRKKVIACIGALSSVLADRQLDSLMKMLLSDVRSASAKSEKQKYIQCISTVSRNVGFRIGQHLRDIAPLFLQIVNQATEQDVSMDGDNEKDHEVVENCLNAFESFVLRCSKEVAPHLEELFNVILDLIAYDPNFYDTGDGGDNAMDDGYDDFDDDGLVDSDDDDNSWKVRRAALKVLAAMVRGLPDKLQDIYSTFASPLIARFSEREESVKLDVFTTFAEMAQTAVVKNQSSSNLVVSGDAPMTGILEVERAPPPKERPAAAPLVAVLPQCTAQLNKQLRSKAQ
;
A
#
# COMPACT_ATOMS: atom_id res chain seq x y z
N MET A 1 3.66 11.07 -38.32
CA MET A 1 4.37 11.93 -39.30
C MET A 1 5.78 11.39 -39.52
N ALA A 2 6.46 11.71 -40.61
CA ALA A 2 7.88 11.40 -40.78
C ALA A 2 8.69 12.36 -39.90
N MET A 3 9.64 11.85 -39.14
CA MET A 3 10.44 12.64 -38.22
C MET A 3 11.58 13.31 -38.99
N ASN A 4 11.78 14.61 -38.78
CA ASN A 4 12.84 15.36 -39.45
C ASN A 4 14.16 15.27 -38.65
N PRO A 5 15.22 14.62 -39.18
CA PRO A 5 16.49 14.46 -38.46
C PRO A 5 17.18 15.79 -38.09
N SER A 6 16.93 16.86 -38.84
CA SER A 6 17.47 18.19 -38.51
C SER A 6 16.82 18.75 -37.24
N THR A 7 15.51 18.54 -37.07
CA THR A 7 14.75 18.96 -35.89
C THR A 7 15.26 18.23 -34.64
N VAL A 8 15.47 16.92 -34.73
CA VAL A 8 16.05 16.13 -33.63
C VAL A 8 17.44 16.66 -33.26
N SER A 9 18.27 16.97 -34.24
CA SER A 9 19.63 17.49 -33.99
C SER A 9 19.59 18.87 -33.31
N GLN A 10 18.70 19.76 -33.73
CA GLN A 10 18.50 21.06 -33.10
C GLN A 10 18.03 20.92 -31.64
N LEU A 11 17.03 20.07 -31.39
CA LEU A 11 16.54 19.84 -30.03
C LEU A 11 17.64 19.29 -29.11
N LEU A 12 18.50 18.40 -29.62
CA LEU A 12 19.66 17.89 -28.87
C LEU A 12 20.65 19.01 -28.50
N GLU A 13 20.84 20.02 -29.34
CA GLU A 13 21.67 21.19 -29.01
C GLU A 13 20.98 22.08 -27.96
N GLU A 14 19.68 22.29 -28.08
CA GLU A 14 18.89 23.09 -27.13
C GLU A 14 18.77 22.44 -25.75
N MET A 15 18.88 21.11 -25.67
CA MET A 15 18.97 20.37 -24.40
C MET A 15 20.23 20.71 -23.59
N GLU A 16 21.23 21.36 -24.19
CA GLU A 16 22.45 21.82 -23.52
C GLU A 16 22.48 23.35 -23.29
N ASN A 17 21.36 24.04 -23.51
CA ASN A 17 21.29 25.49 -23.36
C ASN A 17 21.60 25.94 -21.92
N TRP A 18 22.10 27.16 -21.74
CA TRP A 18 22.32 27.72 -20.40
C TRP A 18 21.00 27.96 -19.64
N ASP A 19 19.91 28.19 -20.38
CA ASP A 19 18.57 28.41 -19.84
C ASP A 19 17.89 27.08 -19.51
N LYS A 20 17.45 26.93 -18.25
CA LYS A 20 16.77 25.71 -17.77
C LYS A 20 15.45 25.45 -18.48
N ASP A 21 14.70 26.49 -18.84
CA ASP A 21 13.37 26.35 -19.43
C ASP A 21 13.51 25.89 -20.88
N LYS A 22 14.52 26.38 -21.60
CA LYS A 22 14.87 25.87 -22.93
C LYS A 22 15.28 24.40 -22.90
N ARG A 23 16.12 24.00 -21.94
CA ARG A 23 16.52 22.60 -21.79
C ARG A 23 15.33 21.68 -21.48
N PHE A 24 14.43 22.14 -20.62
CA PHE A 24 13.20 21.44 -20.28
C PHE A 24 12.27 21.28 -21.48
N MET A 25 12.03 22.36 -22.22
CA MET A 25 11.16 22.36 -23.40
C MET A 25 11.74 21.49 -24.50
N ALA A 26 13.04 21.63 -24.81
CA ALA A 26 13.71 20.84 -25.83
C ALA A 26 13.64 19.32 -25.53
N ALA A 27 13.81 18.93 -24.27
CA ALA A 27 13.67 17.55 -23.83
C ALA A 27 12.24 17.00 -24.03
N SER A 28 11.23 17.83 -23.72
CA SER A 28 9.82 17.48 -23.86
C SER A 28 9.40 17.36 -25.33
N ASP A 29 9.85 18.30 -26.15
CA ASP A 29 9.57 18.32 -27.59
C ASP A 29 10.27 17.16 -28.28
N LEU A 30 11.52 16.85 -27.90
CA LEU A 30 12.24 15.67 -28.40
C LEU A 30 11.50 14.38 -28.06
N MET A 31 10.99 14.24 -26.82
CA MET A 31 10.19 13.08 -26.43
C MET A 31 8.93 12.96 -27.28
N GLN A 32 8.23 14.06 -27.55
CA GLN A 32 7.03 14.06 -28.38
C GLN A 32 7.33 13.66 -29.83
N GLU A 33 8.38 14.23 -30.43
CA GLU A 33 8.83 13.90 -31.78
C GLU A 33 9.12 12.39 -31.91
N VAL A 34 9.87 11.82 -30.97
CA VAL A 34 10.20 10.39 -30.97
C VAL A 34 8.95 9.51 -30.75
N THR A 35 8.02 9.95 -29.91
CA THR A 35 6.83 9.17 -29.56
C THR A 35 5.80 9.15 -30.69
N LEU A 36 5.59 10.29 -31.35
CA LEU A 36 4.62 10.48 -32.44
C LEU A 36 5.14 10.03 -33.81
N SER A 37 6.46 9.81 -33.92
CA SER A 37 7.07 9.25 -35.12
C SER A 37 6.66 7.78 -35.31
N ASN A 38 6.30 7.45 -36.55
CA ASN A 38 6.13 6.05 -36.99
C ASN A 38 7.44 5.47 -37.56
N GLN A 39 8.49 6.28 -37.66
CA GLN A 39 9.80 5.85 -38.14
C GLN A 39 10.68 5.43 -36.97
N VAL A 40 11.32 4.27 -37.10
CA VAL A 40 12.35 3.82 -36.16
C VAL A 40 13.58 4.70 -36.34
N LEU A 41 14.03 5.34 -35.26
CA LEU A 41 15.30 6.06 -35.21
C LEU A 41 16.46 5.13 -35.59
N ASP A 42 17.44 5.61 -36.35
CA ASP A 42 18.67 4.85 -36.54
C ASP A 42 19.44 4.72 -35.21
N LEU A 43 20.22 3.65 -35.08
CA LEU A 43 20.89 3.31 -33.81
C LEU A 43 21.85 4.41 -33.34
N HIS A 44 22.52 5.12 -34.26
CA HIS A 44 23.45 6.19 -33.89
C HIS A 44 22.71 7.38 -33.29
N LEU A 45 21.57 7.76 -33.88
CA LEU A 45 20.73 8.82 -33.32
C LEU A 45 20.08 8.40 -32.00
N GLN A 46 19.64 7.14 -31.84
CA GLN A 46 19.15 6.63 -30.56
C GLN A 46 20.20 6.77 -29.44
N LYS A 47 21.47 6.43 -29.72
CA LYS A 47 22.57 6.58 -28.76
C LYS A 47 22.76 8.04 -28.35
N ARG A 48 22.73 8.98 -29.31
CA ARG A 48 22.83 10.42 -29.03
C ARG A 48 21.67 10.92 -28.16
N VAL A 49 20.44 10.53 -28.49
CA VAL A 49 19.24 10.87 -27.72
C VAL A 49 19.34 10.35 -26.29
N CYS A 50 19.67 9.06 -26.11
CA CYS A 50 19.90 8.48 -24.78
C CYS A 50 20.97 9.23 -24.00
N GLN A 51 22.10 9.55 -24.62
CA GLN A 51 23.20 10.25 -23.95
C GLN A 51 22.78 11.65 -23.49
N ALA A 52 22.01 12.39 -24.29
CA ALA A 52 21.49 13.70 -23.92
C ALA A 52 20.58 13.62 -22.68
N PHE A 53 19.65 12.67 -22.65
CA PHE A 53 18.79 12.46 -21.47
C PHE A 53 19.59 12.01 -20.25
N LEU A 54 20.54 11.08 -20.40
CA LEU A 54 21.42 10.66 -19.30
C LEU A 54 22.22 11.83 -18.71
N LYS A 55 22.67 12.77 -19.55
CA LYS A 55 23.34 14.00 -19.09
C LYS A 55 22.37 14.91 -18.32
N GLN A 56 21.12 15.03 -18.75
CA GLN A 56 20.10 15.81 -18.04
C GLN A 56 19.63 15.16 -16.72
N LEU A 57 19.86 13.87 -16.49
CA LEU A 57 19.66 13.28 -15.15
C LEU A 57 20.64 13.87 -14.12
N GLU A 58 21.77 14.42 -14.58
CA GLU A 58 22.77 15.09 -13.76
C GLU A 58 22.66 16.63 -13.84
N ASP A 59 21.52 17.15 -14.30
CA ASP A 59 21.31 18.59 -14.44
C ASP A 59 21.36 19.31 -13.09
N GLN A 60 21.70 20.61 -13.08
CA GLN A 60 21.64 21.43 -11.87
C GLN A 60 20.19 21.72 -11.43
N SER A 61 19.24 21.67 -12.35
CA SER A 61 17.82 21.90 -12.08
C SER A 61 17.08 20.58 -11.83
N ILE A 62 16.47 20.46 -10.65
CA ILE A 62 15.62 19.32 -10.28
C ILE A 62 14.43 19.17 -11.25
N ASP A 63 13.90 20.28 -11.77
CA ASP A 63 12.81 20.25 -12.77
C ASP A 63 13.26 19.57 -14.07
N VAL A 64 14.48 19.89 -14.53
CA VAL A 64 15.07 19.29 -15.74
C VAL A 64 15.39 17.81 -15.49
N GLN A 65 15.95 17.46 -14.33
CA GLN A 65 16.20 16.06 -13.95
C GLN A 65 14.89 15.25 -13.96
N GLY A 66 13.85 15.75 -13.28
CA GLY A 66 12.54 15.10 -13.20
C GLY A 66 11.86 14.98 -14.56
N ASN A 67 12.06 15.96 -15.46
CA ASN A 67 11.56 15.87 -16.83
C ASN A 67 12.31 14.83 -17.66
N ALA A 68 13.65 14.77 -17.53
CA ALA A 68 14.49 13.81 -18.23
C ALA A 68 14.13 12.37 -17.83
N VAL A 69 13.87 12.10 -16.54
CA VAL A 69 13.35 10.82 -16.04
C VAL A 69 12.08 10.42 -16.79
N LYS A 70 11.07 11.31 -16.83
CA LYS A 70 9.78 11.04 -17.48
C LYS A 70 9.94 10.84 -18.99
N CYS A 71 10.75 11.67 -19.63
CA CYS A 71 10.95 11.64 -21.07
C CYS A 71 11.66 10.36 -21.51
N LEU A 72 12.76 9.98 -20.84
CA LEU A 72 13.52 8.77 -21.17
C LEU A 72 12.68 7.51 -20.98
N ALA A 73 11.90 7.43 -19.89
CA ALA A 73 11.00 6.31 -19.64
C ALA A 73 9.96 6.14 -20.78
N LYS A 74 9.38 7.24 -21.27
CA LYS A 74 8.38 7.18 -22.35
C LYS A 74 8.93 6.75 -23.71
N ILE A 75 10.16 7.15 -24.03
CA ILE A 75 10.74 6.87 -25.36
C ILE A 75 11.50 5.55 -25.44
N VAL A 76 11.90 4.94 -24.31
CA VAL A 76 12.73 3.73 -24.32
C VAL A 76 12.12 2.60 -25.16
N CYS A 77 10.79 2.47 -25.15
CA CYS A 77 10.05 1.46 -25.90
C CYS A 77 10.01 1.71 -27.42
N LYS A 78 10.51 2.86 -27.89
CA LYS A 78 10.68 3.19 -29.32
C LYS A 78 12.07 2.84 -29.84
N PHE A 79 12.98 2.43 -28.97
CA PHE A 79 14.34 2.06 -29.35
C PHE A 79 14.45 0.60 -29.77
N GLN A 80 15.56 0.29 -30.44
CA GLN A 80 15.91 -1.09 -30.77
C GLN A 80 16.36 -1.83 -29.52
N GLU A 81 16.15 -3.15 -29.46
CA GLU A 81 16.50 -3.98 -28.29
C GLU A 81 17.94 -3.79 -27.82
N GLN A 82 18.89 -3.64 -28.75
CA GLN A 82 20.28 -3.35 -28.43
C GLN A 82 20.41 -2.08 -27.58
N GLN A 83 19.76 -0.99 -27.99
CA GLN A 83 19.83 0.28 -27.28
C GLN A 83 19.09 0.24 -25.94
N ILE A 84 17.97 -0.48 -25.87
CA ILE A 84 17.25 -0.73 -24.61
C ILE A 84 18.19 -1.43 -23.61
N GLY A 85 18.91 -2.47 -24.05
CA GLY A 85 19.89 -3.15 -23.22
C GLY A 85 21.01 -2.21 -22.74
N GLU A 86 21.58 -1.41 -23.65
CA GLU A 86 22.65 -0.45 -23.34
C GLU A 86 22.21 0.59 -22.28
N VAL A 87 21.00 1.16 -22.41
CA VAL A 87 20.51 2.17 -21.45
C VAL A 87 20.20 1.54 -20.08
N LEU A 88 19.60 0.36 -20.04
CA LEU A 88 19.36 -0.38 -18.79
C LEU A 88 20.66 -0.71 -18.08
N ALA A 89 21.66 -1.19 -18.82
CA ALA A 89 22.97 -1.52 -18.28
C ALA A 89 23.67 -0.28 -17.72
N LYS A 90 23.59 0.85 -18.45
CA LYS A 90 24.22 2.11 -18.04
C LYS A 90 23.57 2.70 -16.79
N LEU A 91 22.22 2.78 -16.72
CA LEU A 91 21.52 3.26 -15.54
C LEU A 91 21.78 2.36 -14.32
N SER A 92 21.75 1.05 -14.51
CA SER A 92 22.05 0.10 -13.42
C SER A 92 23.49 0.26 -12.91
N GLN A 93 24.45 0.61 -13.77
CA GLN A 93 25.80 0.95 -13.35
C GLN A 93 25.86 2.27 -12.57
N LEU A 94 25.11 3.29 -13.01
CA LEU A 94 25.04 4.59 -12.35
C LEU A 94 24.41 4.52 -10.95
N VAL A 95 23.45 3.61 -10.74
CA VAL A 95 22.91 3.34 -9.38
C VAL A 95 24.00 2.83 -8.44
N LEU A 96 24.93 1.99 -8.92
CA LEU A 96 26.01 1.44 -8.11
C LEU A 96 27.17 2.42 -7.90
N GLU A 97 27.67 3.01 -8.98
CA GLU A 97 28.97 3.71 -9.01
C GLU A 97 28.86 5.17 -9.43
N GLY A 98 27.66 5.64 -9.79
CA GLY A 98 27.42 7.02 -10.18
C GLY A 98 27.55 8.00 -9.03
N LYS A 99 27.37 9.27 -9.38
CA LYS A 99 27.39 10.41 -8.45
C LYS A 99 26.39 10.19 -7.30
N PRO A 100 26.84 10.23 -6.03
CA PRO A 100 25.96 10.03 -4.87
C PRO A 100 24.80 11.03 -4.81
N GLU A 101 25.02 12.27 -5.26
CA GLU A 101 24.08 13.39 -5.15
C GLU A 101 22.82 13.24 -6.02
N VAL A 102 22.88 12.38 -7.04
CA VAL A 102 21.80 12.14 -8.01
C VAL A 102 21.50 10.64 -8.18
N ARG A 103 21.93 9.81 -7.23
CA ARG A 103 21.78 8.35 -7.31
C ARG A 103 20.32 7.92 -7.31
N ASP A 104 19.51 8.57 -6.47
CA ASP A 104 18.07 8.41 -6.40
C ASP A 104 17.38 8.78 -7.74
N ILE A 105 17.92 9.76 -8.46
CA ILE A 105 17.45 10.12 -9.82
C ILE A 105 17.74 8.98 -10.81
N TYR A 106 18.94 8.37 -10.77
CA TYR A 106 19.23 7.20 -11.63
C TYR A 106 18.32 6.02 -11.30
N ALA A 107 18.09 5.74 -10.01
CA ALA A 107 17.21 4.67 -9.57
C ALA A 107 15.76 4.93 -9.99
N THR A 108 15.27 6.16 -9.83
CA THR A 108 13.93 6.59 -10.26
C THR A 108 13.77 6.47 -11.77
N CYS A 109 14.79 6.87 -12.55
CA CYS A 109 14.79 6.70 -13.99
C CYS A 109 14.70 5.22 -14.38
N LEU A 110 15.54 4.37 -13.79
CA LEU A 110 15.54 2.94 -14.06
C LEU A 110 14.21 2.28 -13.72
N LYS A 111 13.59 2.63 -12.59
CA LYS A 111 12.22 2.18 -12.22
C LYS A 111 11.17 2.61 -13.25
N GLY A 112 11.26 3.86 -13.72
CA GLY A 112 10.42 4.38 -14.79
C GLY A 112 10.55 3.57 -16.08
N LEU A 113 11.79 3.26 -16.50
CA LEU A 113 12.05 2.41 -17.67
C LEU A 113 11.46 1.01 -17.47
N LEU A 114 11.70 0.36 -16.33
CA LEU A 114 11.15 -0.98 -16.05
C LEU A 114 9.62 -1.01 -16.16
N THR A 115 8.95 0.05 -15.69
CA THR A 115 7.49 0.17 -15.73
C THR A 115 6.95 0.26 -17.15
N GLU A 116 7.60 1.05 -18.02
CA GLU A 116 7.18 1.28 -19.41
C GLU A 116 7.54 0.11 -20.34
N LEU A 117 8.59 -0.64 -20.02
CA LEU A 117 9.07 -1.73 -20.88
C LEU A 117 8.02 -2.83 -21.07
N PRO A 118 7.77 -3.30 -22.32
CA PRO A 118 6.88 -4.42 -22.58
C PRO A 118 7.37 -5.72 -21.91
N SER A 119 6.45 -6.65 -21.63
CA SER A 119 6.80 -7.96 -21.04
C SER A 119 7.79 -8.78 -21.89
N SER A 120 7.85 -8.53 -23.21
CA SER A 120 8.84 -9.15 -24.11
C SER A 120 10.28 -8.74 -23.79
N CYS A 121 10.51 -7.57 -23.18
CA CYS A 121 11.83 -7.09 -22.79
C CYS A 121 12.34 -7.70 -21.47
N SER A 122 11.63 -8.68 -20.91
CA SER A 122 12.00 -9.33 -19.65
C SER A 122 13.43 -9.88 -19.70
N THR A 123 13.80 -10.65 -20.72
CA THR A 123 15.16 -11.19 -20.87
C THR A 123 16.23 -10.08 -20.84
N LEU A 124 16.00 -8.96 -21.52
CA LEU A 124 16.93 -7.81 -21.52
C LEU A 124 17.04 -7.18 -20.13
N ALA A 125 15.92 -6.97 -19.45
CA ALA A 125 15.91 -6.42 -18.09
C ALA A 125 16.68 -7.34 -17.14
N CYS A 126 16.48 -8.65 -17.25
CA CYS A 126 17.14 -9.62 -16.39
C CYS A 126 18.65 -9.73 -16.68
N GLN A 127 19.09 -9.55 -17.92
CA GLN A 127 20.52 -9.54 -18.25
C GLN A 127 21.22 -8.27 -17.75
N ASN A 128 20.55 -7.12 -17.83
CA ASN A 128 21.21 -5.82 -17.66
C ASN A 128 21.01 -5.19 -16.27
N VAL A 129 19.89 -5.50 -15.59
CA VAL A 129 19.49 -4.91 -14.31
C VAL A 129 19.73 -5.86 -13.14
N LEU A 130 19.20 -7.08 -13.23
CA LEU A 130 19.19 -8.04 -12.11
C LEU A 130 20.58 -8.28 -11.48
N PRO A 131 21.66 -8.57 -12.23
CA PRO A 131 22.96 -8.87 -11.63
C PRO A 131 23.53 -7.69 -10.83
N LYS A 132 23.32 -6.47 -11.32
CA LYS A 132 23.80 -5.24 -10.68
C LYS A 132 23.02 -4.92 -9.42
N MET A 133 21.69 -5.05 -9.47
CA MET A 133 20.86 -4.82 -8.28
C MET A 133 21.15 -5.84 -7.19
N LEU A 134 21.31 -7.12 -7.55
CA LEU A 134 21.71 -8.15 -6.59
C LEU A 134 23.09 -7.88 -6.00
N HIS A 135 24.09 -7.56 -6.82
CA HIS A 135 25.41 -7.17 -6.33
C HIS A 135 25.36 -5.98 -5.36
N GLY A 136 24.55 -4.96 -5.70
CA GLY A 136 24.28 -3.82 -4.86
C GLY A 136 23.75 -4.21 -3.48
N ILE A 137 22.76 -5.09 -3.42
CA ILE A 137 22.12 -5.55 -2.17
C ILE A 137 23.08 -6.45 -1.36
N THR A 138 23.71 -7.43 -2.00
CA THR A 138 24.45 -8.51 -1.32
C THR A 138 25.86 -8.08 -0.90
N SER A 139 26.52 -7.23 -1.67
CA SER A 139 27.98 -7.08 -1.59
C SER A 139 28.46 -5.63 -1.44
N HIS A 140 27.65 -4.63 -1.79
CA HIS A 140 28.10 -3.24 -1.75
C HIS A 140 28.27 -2.71 -0.31
N PRO A 141 29.29 -1.89 0.00
CA PRO A 141 29.52 -1.40 1.37
C PRO A 141 28.58 -0.25 1.80
N SER A 142 28.18 0.64 0.88
CA SER A 142 27.31 1.79 1.19
C SER A 142 25.84 1.36 1.35
N VAL A 143 25.23 1.76 2.46
CA VAL A 143 23.81 1.52 2.78
C VAL A 143 22.89 2.25 1.81
N GLU A 144 23.28 3.44 1.35
CA GLU A 144 22.55 4.23 0.36
C GLU A 144 22.45 3.50 -0.98
N VAL A 145 23.53 2.86 -1.43
CA VAL A 145 23.47 2.01 -2.64
C VAL A 145 22.57 0.80 -2.42
N LYS A 146 22.63 0.17 -1.25
CA LYS A 146 21.73 -0.95 -0.92
C LYS A 146 20.27 -0.52 -0.94
N GLU A 147 19.97 0.67 -0.41
CA GLU A 147 18.63 1.24 -0.39
C GLU A 147 18.07 1.40 -1.81
N GLU A 148 18.84 2.06 -2.68
CA GLU A 148 18.41 2.31 -4.07
C GLU A 148 18.35 1.02 -4.90
N CYS A 149 19.30 0.09 -4.72
CA CYS A 149 19.25 -1.21 -5.38
C CYS A 149 18.05 -2.05 -4.91
N THR A 150 17.69 -1.99 -3.63
CA THR A 150 16.52 -2.68 -3.08
C THR A 150 15.23 -2.16 -3.69
N ASP A 151 15.12 -0.84 -3.84
CA ASP A 151 13.93 -0.19 -4.41
C ASP A 151 13.76 -0.50 -5.92
N VAL A 152 14.85 -0.44 -6.69
CA VAL A 152 14.84 -0.87 -8.10
C VAL A 152 14.52 -2.36 -8.21
N PHE A 153 15.10 -3.20 -7.35
CA PHE A 153 14.85 -4.65 -7.38
C PHE A 153 13.40 -4.99 -7.02
N HIS A 154 12.78 -4.25 -6.11
CA HIS A 154 11.37 -4.39 -5.80
C HIS A 154 10.48 -4.15 -7.04
N ASP A 155 10.70 -3.05 -7.78
CA ASP A 155 9.94 -2.75 -8.99
C ASP A 155 10.23 -3.74 -10.13
N PHE A 156 11.48 -4.19 -10.23
CA PHE A 156 11.86 -5.27 -11.13
C PHE A 156 11.07 -6.56 -10.83
N LEU A 157 10.98 -6.97 -9.56
CA LEU A 157 10.20 -8.14 -9.14
C LEU A 157 8.71 -7.96 -9.44
N LYS A 158 8.14 -6.79 -9.18
CA LYS A 158 6.72 -6.54 -9.49
C LYS A 158 6.41 -6.62 -10.98
N ARG A 159 7.36 -6.23 -11.84
CA ARG A 159 7.17 -6.21 -13.29
C ARG A 159 7.51 -7.53 -13.97
N PHE A 160 8.64 -8.12 -13.61
CA PHE A 160 9.24 -9.26 -14.31
C PHE A 160 9.38 -10.51 -13.43
N GLY A 161 8.90 -10.45 -12.17
CA GLY A 161 8.97 -11.53 -11.18
C GLY A 161 8.38 -12.87 -11.64
N ASP A 162 7.17 -12.82 -12.18
CA ASP A 162 6.40 -13.99 -12.63
C ASP A 162 6.84 -14.52 -14.01
N ASN A 163 7.98 -14.06 -14.52
CA ASN A 163 8.50 -14.60 -15.78
C ASN A 163 8.97 -16.04 -15.58
N ARG A 164 8.16 -17.01 -16.03
CA ARG A 164 8.45 -18.45 -15.91
C ARG A 164 9.72 -18.93 -16.64
N VAL A 165 10.28 -18.10 -17.52
CA VAL A 165 11.58 -18.37 -18.17
C VAL A 165 12.75 -18.04 -17.23
N MET A 166 12.55 -17.17 -16.25
CA MET A 166 13.53 -16.87 -15.21
C MET A 166 13.61 -18.05 -14.23
N GLN A 167 14.76 -18.72 -14.23
CA GLN A 167 15.15 -19.53 -13.08
C GLN A 167 15.85 -18.61 -12.09
N TRP A 168 15.18 -18.31 -10.99
CA TRP A 168 15.76 -17.58 -9.87
C TRP A 168 16.87 -18.41 -9.23
N SER A 169 18.11 -18.19 -9.64
CA SER A 169 19.28 -18.75 -8.98
C SER A 169 19.53 -18.04 -7.65
N ASP A 170 20.02 -18.77 -6.65
CA ASP A 170 20.50 -18.20 -5.38
C ASP A 170 19.44 -17.43 -4.55
N GLN A 171 18.19 -17.92 -4.57
CA GLN A 171 17.07 -17.36 -3.79
C GLN A 171 17.37 -17.21 -2.29
N GLU A 172 18.16 -18.12 -1.73
CA GLU A 172 18.56 -18.11 -0.33
C GLU A 172 19.43 -16.91 0.02
N ASN A 173 20.44 -16.60 -0.80
CA ASN A 173 21.29 -15.43 -0.59
C ASN A 173 20.52 -14.12 -0.79
N MET A 174 19.64 -14.04 -1.79
CA MET A 174 18.77 -12.86 -2.01
C MET A 174 17.93 -12.57 -0.77
N GLN A 175 17.23 -13.60 -0.28
CA GLN A 175 16.40 -13.52 0.91
C GLN A 175 17.22 -13.15 2.16
N THR A 176 18.36 -13.81 2.36
CA THR A 176 19.23 -13.59 3.54
C THR A 176 19.80 -12.17 3.54
N SER A 177 20.21 -11.67 2.38
CA SER A 177 20.74 -10.31 2.24
C SER A 177 19.69 -9.25 2.56
N LEU A 178 18.46 -9.40 2.05
CA LEU A 178 17.35 -8.50 2.39
C LEU A 178 16.99 -8.58 3.89
N LEU A 179 16.91 -9.77 4.47
CA LEU A 179 16.66 -9.92 5.92
C LEU A 179 17.75 -9.25 6.76
N ASN A 180 19.01 -9.35 6.36
CA ASN A 180 20.11 -8.69 7.04
C ASN A 180 20.01 -7.15 6.99
N LEU A 181 19.32 -6.57 6.00
CA LEU A 181 19.01 -5.14 5.97
C LEU A 181 17.89 -4.74 6.93
N LEU A 182 17.11 -5.69 7.46
CA LEU A 182 16.13 -5.39 8.52
C LEU A 182 16.73 -5.44 9.91
N LYS A 183 17.86 -6.12 10.13
CA LYS A 183 18.40 -6.37 11.47
C LYS A 183 18.92 -5.10 12.19
N PRO A 184 19.79 -4.27 11.58
CA PRO A 184 20.41 -3.15 12.29
C PRO A 184 19.38 -2.10 12.77
N LYS A 185 19.49 -1.70 14.04
CA LYS A 185 18.60 -0.71 14.67
C LYS A 185 18.79 0.69 14.10
N GLN A 186 20.02 1.04 13.71
CA GLN A 186 20.35 2.39 13.22
C GLN A 186 19.83 2.70 11.82
N TYR A 187 19.25 1.74 11.10
CA TYR A 187 18.78 1.97 9.74
C TYR A 187 17.46 2.75 9.70
N LYS A 188 17.41 3.74 8.80
CA LYS A 188 16.29 4.67 8.64
C LYS A 188 14.99 3.94 8.32
N SER A 189 13.85 4.56 8.67
CA SER A 189 12.51 4.04 8.37
C SER A 189 12.28 3.86 6.85
N SER A 190 12.83 4.74 6.01
CA SER A 190 12.74 4.66 4.54
C SER A 190 13.30 3.33 4.01
N LEU A 191 14.52 2.97 4.41
CA LEU A 191 15.17 1.72 4.01
C LEU A 191 14.36 0.51 4.50
N ARG A 192 13.91 0.51 5.77
CA ARG A 192 13.09 -0.58 6.32
C ARG A 192 11.83 -0.83 5.48
N LYS A 193 11.10 0.23 5.11
CA LYS A 193 9.90 0.13 4.28
C LYS A 193 10.22 -0.43 2.87
N LYS A 194 11.28 0.05 2.23
CA LYS A 194 11.76 -0.45 0.93
C LYS A 194 12.12 -1.94 0.99
N VAL A 195 12.86 -2.36 2.02
CA VAL A 195 13.26 -3.77 2.22
C VAL A 195 12.06 -4.67 2.46
N ILE A 196 11.11 -4.26 3.32
CA ILE A 196 9.88 -5.03 3.58
C ILE A 196 9.07 -5.21 2.29
N ALA A 197 8.89 -4.13 1.50
CA ALA A 197 8.21 -4.20 0.22
C ALA A 197 8.91 -5.17 -0.75
N CYS A 198 10.25 -5.08 -0.83
CA CYS A 198 11.07 -5.96 -1.67
C CYS A 198 10.98 -7.43 -1.27
N ILE A 199 11.07 -7.75 0.04
CA ILE A 199 10.86 -9.12 0.55
C ILE A 199 9.45 -9.61 0.21
N GLY A 200 8.45 -8.73 0.32
CA GLY A 200 7.09 -9.01 -0.12
C GLY A 200 7.04 -9.44 -1.58
N ALA A 201 7.58 -8.63 -2.50
CA ALA A 201 7.60 -8.96 -3.92
C ALA A 201 8.40 -10.25 -4.20
N LEU A 202 9.56 -10.42 -3.55
CA LEU A 202 10.42 -11.61 -3.68
C LEU A 202 9.67 -12.87 -3.24
N SER A 203 8.91 -12.80 -2.14
CA SER A 203 8.19 -13.95 -1.58
C SER A 203 7.20 -14.58 -2.56
N SER A 204 6.65 -13.79 -3.50
CA SER A 204 5.74 -14.29 -4.53
C SER A 204 6.43 -15.22 -5.53
N VAL A 205 7.74 -15.06 -5.75
CA VAL A 205 8.56 -15.85 -6.69
C VAL A 205 9.49 -16.86 -6.03
N LEU A 206 9.60 -16.86 -4.69
CA LEU A 206 10.34 -17.88 -3.95
C LEU A 206 9.74 -19.27 -4.18
N ALA A 207 10.56 -20.31 -4.27
CA ALA A 207 10.07 -21.67 -4.16
C ALA A 207 9.63 -21.99 -2.71
N ASP A 208 8.75 -22.99 -2.53
CA ASP A 208 8.11 -23.25 -1.24
C ASP A 208 9.09 -23.52 -0.10
N ARG A 209 10.23 -24.17 -0.39
CA ARG A 209 11.30 -24.40 0.59
C ARG A 209 11.92 -23.09 1.09
N GLN A 210 12.15 -22.13 0.19
CA GLN A 210 12.72 -20.83 0.54
C GLN A 210 11.69 -19.96 1.26
N LEU A 211 10.43 -20.00 0.83
CA LEU A 211 9.33 -19.33 1.53
C LEU A 211 9.18 -19.88 2.97
N ASP A 212 9.23 -21.20 3.16
CA ASP A 212 9.22 -21.80 4.50
C ASP A 212 10.38 -21.32 5.37
N SER A 213 11.59 -21.26 4.82
CA SER A 213 12.76 -20.71 5.50
C SER A 213 12.59 -19.22 5.87
N LEU A 214 12.03 -18.41 4.96
CA LEU A 214 11.72 -17.00 5.20
C LEU A 214 10.78 -16.82 6.37
N MET A 215 9.67 -17.55 6.37
CA MET A 215 8.66 -17.45 7.41
C MET A 215 9.19 -17.90 8.77
N LYS A 216 10.00 -18.97 8.81
CA LYS A 216 10.66 -19.44 10.04
C LYS A 216 11.64 -18.41 10.61
N MET A 217 12.46 -17.78 9.76
CA MET A 217 13.37 -16.72 10.20
C MET A 217 12.62 -15.51 10.74
N LEU A 218 11.61 -15.01 10.01
CA LEU A 218 10.80 -13.88 10.46
C LEU A 218 10.08 -14.18 11.79
N LEU A 219 9.51 -15.37 11.96
CA LEU A 219 8.89 -15.80 13.21
C LEU A 219 9.89 -15.86 14.38
N SER A 220 11.08 -16.40 14.13
CA SER A 220 12.16 -16.42 15.12
C SER A 220 12.58 -15.00 15.51
N ASP A 221 12.69 -14.10 14.54
CA ASP A 221 13.06 -12.71 14.76
C ASP A 221 11.99 -11.96 15.58
N VAL A 222 10.69 -12.17 15.32
CA VAL A 222 9.59 -11.63 16.17
C VAL A 222 9.71 -12.13 17.61
N ARG A 223 9.97 -13.43 17.82
CA ARG A 223 10.07 -14.03 19.16
C ARG A 223 11.31 -13.59 19.92
N SER A 224 12.42 -13.34 19.22
CA SER A 224 13.70 -12.93 19.83
C SER A 224 13.80 -11.44 20.10
N ALA A 225 13.00 -10.62 19.41
CA ALA A 225 12.98 -9.17 19.59
C ALA A 225 12.48 -8.78 20.98
N SER A 226 13.31 -8.02 21.71
CA SER A 226 12.98 -7.55 23.06
C SER A 226 12.17 -6.25 23.06
N ALA A 227 12.45 -5.33 22.12
CA ALA A 227 11.75 -4.06 22.00
C ALA A 227 10.52 -4.15 21.08
N LYS A 228 9.44 -3.43 21.42
CA LYS A 228 8.21 -3.33 20.60
C LYS A 228 8.50 -2.87 19.17
N SER A 229 9.35 -1.86 19.00
CA SER A 229 9.78 -1.34 17.69
C SER A 229 10.58 -2.35 16.85
N GLU A 230 11.25 -3.31 17.49
CA GLU A 230 11.92 -4.41 16.78
C GLU A 230 10.94 -5.48 16.33
N LYS A 231 9.95 -5.83 17.15
CA LYS A 231 8.88 -6.75 16.75
C LYS A 231 8.11 -6.19 15.55
N GLN A 232 7.80 -4.89 15.59
CA GLN A 232 7.01 -4.19 14.58
C GLN A 232 7.50 -4.42 13.15
N LYS A 233 8.80 -4.23 12.86
CA LYS A 233 9.35 -4.39 11.49
C LYS A 233 9.19 -5.83 10.97
N TYR A 234 9.30 -6.84 11.84
CA TYR A 234 9.14 -8.24 11.45
C TYR A 234 7.67 -8.62 11.27
N ILE A 235 6.78 -8.13 12.13
CA ILE A 235 5.32 -8.29 11.99
C ILE A 235 4.84 -7.64 10.69
N GLN A 236 5.28 -6.41 10.41
CA GLN A 236 4.97 -5.70 9.16
C GLN A 236 5.51 -6.46 7.93
N CYS A 237 6.67 -7.10 8.05
CA CYS A 237 7.21 -7.96 7.00
C CYS A 237 6.33 -9.20 6.77
N ILE A 238 5.93 -9.91 7.83
CA ILE A 238 5.00 -11.05 7.74
C ILE A 238 3.66 -10.64 7.11
N SER A 239 3.10 -9.50 7.53
CA SER A 239 1.87 -8.92 6.96
C SER A 239 2.02 -8.62 5.45
N THR A 240 3.18 -8.13 5.02
CA THR A 240 3.45 -7.85 3.61
C THR A 240 3.65 -9.13 2.80
N VAL A 241 4.36 -10.12 3.35
CA VAL A 241 4.53 -11.44 2.73
C VAL A 241 3.17 -12.13 2.56
N SER A 242 2.32 -12.12 3.59
CA SER A 242 1.01 -12.78 3.55
C SER A 242 0.11 -12.28 2.42
N ARG A 243 0.11 -10.96 2.16
CA ARG A 243 -0.63 -10.36 1.05
C ARG A 243 -0.11 -10.79 -0.33
N ASN A 244 1.19 -11.01 -0.45
CA ASN A 244 1.83 -11.33 -1.74
C ASN A 244 1.82 -12.83 -2.08
N VAL A 245 1.93 -13.72 -1.08
CA VAL A 245 1.97 -15.18 -1.32
C VAL A 245 0.60 -15.85 -1.24
N GLY A 246 -0.39 -15.17 -0.67
CA GLY A 246 -1.75 -15.68 -0.55
C GLY A 246 -1.82 -16.99 0.23
N PHE A 247 -2.40 -18.03 -0.36
CA PHE A 247 -2.62 -19.33 0.29
C PHE A 247 -1.33 -20.05 0.72
N ARG A 248 -0.18 -19.72 0.11
CA ARG A 248 1.11 -20.38 0.38
C ARG A 248 1.62 -20.15 1.81
N ILE A 249 1.09 -19.14 2.51
CA ILE A 249 1.43 -18.91 3.92
C ILE A 249 0.70 -19.86 4.88
N GLY A 250 -0.34 -20.58 4.41
CA GLY A 250 -1.29 -21.30 5.27
C GLY A 250 -0.64 -22.24 6.29
N GLN A 251 0.39 -22.99 5.90
CA GLN A 251 1.10 -23.92 6.79
C GLN A 251 1.74 -23.25 8.01
N HIS A 252 2.02 -21.95 7.93
CA HIS A 252 2.64 -21.17 9.00
C HIS A 252 1.62 -20.53 9.94
N LEU A 253 0.33 -20.49 9.58
CA LEU A 253 -0.69 -19.80 10.37
C LEU A 253 -0.94 -20.47 11.73
N ARG A 254 -0.64 -21.76 11.86
CA ARG A 254 -0.65 -22.48 13.14
C ARG A 254 0.23 -21.80 14.20
N ASP A 255 1.34 -21.17 13.78
CA ASP A 255 2.27 -20.50 14.67
C ASP A 255 2.09 -18.97 14.65
N ILE A 256 1.76 -18.38 13.49
CA ILE A 256 1.62 -16.92 13.32
C ILE A 256 0.36 -16.40 14.00
N ALA A 257 -0.80 -17.01 13.74
CA ALA A 257 -2.08 -16.52 14.24
C ALA A 257 -2.13 -16.43 15.78
N PRO A 258 -1.78 -17.48 16.55
CA PRO A 258 -1.82 -17.38 18.01
C PRO A 258 -0.79 -16.38 18.55
N LEU A 259 0.39 -16.27 17.92
CA LEU A 259 1.39 -15.28 18.32
C LEU A 259 0.88 -13.84 18.10
N PHE A 260 0.20 -13.59 16.98
CA PHE A 260 -0.31 -12.25 16.68
C PHE A 260 -1.50 -11.89 17.57
N LEU A 261 -2.40 -12.83 17.86
CA LEU A 261 -3.49 -12.61 18.84
C LEU A 261 -2.93 -12.32 20.24
N GLN A 262 -1.94 -13.09 20.68
CA GLN A 262 -1.24 -12.83 21.94
C GLN A 262 -0.64 -11.42 21.98
N ILE A 263 0.04 -10.99 20.91
CA ILE A 263 0.64 -9.66 20.82
C ILE A 263 -0.44 -8.57 20.86
N VAL A 264 -1.56 -8.76 20.15
CA VAL A 264 -2.67 -7.80 20.17
C VAL A 264 -3.24 -7.68 21.57
N ASN A 265 -3.59 -8.79 22.21
CA ASN A 265 -4.15 -8.79 23.57
C ASN A 265 -3.21 -8.09 24.56
N GLN A 266 -1.91 -8.41 24.53
CA GLN A 266 -0.90 -7.76 25.40
C GLN A 266 -0.77 -6.25 25.17
N ALA A 267 -0.92 -5.80 23.94
CA ALA A 267 -0.82 -4.39 23.57
C ALA A 267 -2.12 -3.60 23.86
N THR A 268 -3.23 -4.30 24.08
CA THR A 268 -4.55 -3.69 24.33
C THR A 268 -5.01 -3.84 25.79
N GLU A 269 -4.29 -4.61 26.60
CA GLU A 269 -4.46 -4.63 28.06
C GLU A 269 -4.29 -3.20 28.60
N GLN A 270 -5.24 -2.74 29.42
CA GLN A 270 -5.21 -1.39 29.99
C GLN A 270 -3.96 -1.21 30.84
N ASP A 271 -2.97 -0.48 30.31
CA ASP A 271 -1.87 0.02 31.11
C ASP A 271 -2.40 1.16 31.97
N VAL A 272 -2.58 0.90 33.27
CA VAL A 272 -3.06 1.89 34.25
C VAL A 272 -1.95 2.90 34.61
N SER A 273 -0.76 2.76 34.03
CA SER A 273 0.33 3.71 34.19
C SER A 273 0.24 4.82 33.13
N MET A 274 0.35 6.08 33.56
CA MET A 274 0.48 7.24 32.65
C MET A 274 1.81 7.26 31.86
N ASP A 275 2.66 6.25 32.04
CA ASP A 275 4.02 6.17 31.49
C ASP A 275 4.11 5.21 30.27
N GLY A 276 2.99 4.69 29.79
CA GLY A 276 2.91 3.73 28.69
C GLY A 276 3.11 4.36 27.30
N ASP A 277 3.97 3.74 26.49
CA ASP A 277 4.22 4.11 25.07
C ASP A 277 3.10 3.56 24.17
N ASN A 278 1.89 4.09 24.38
CA ASN A 278 0.64 3.63 23.77
C ASN A 278 0.66 3.65 22.23
N GLU A 279 1.42 4.59 21.64
CA GLU A 279 1.56 4.71 20.19
C GLU A 279 2.16 3.44 19.57
N LYS A 280 3.23 2.91 20.16
CA LYS A 280 3.91 1.70 19.65
C LYS A 280 3.04 0.47 19.79
N ASP A 281 2.19 0.42 20.81
CA ASP A 281 1.19 -0.63 20.96
C ASP A 281 0.15 -0.57 19.85
N HIS A 282 -0.38 0.63 19.56
CA HIS A 282 -1.32 0.83 18.46
C HIS A 282 -0.73 0.43 17.09
N GLU A 283 0.53 0.79 16.81
CA GLU A 283 1.20 0.40 15.57
C GLU A 283 1.40 -1.12 15.45
N VAL A 284 1.76 -1.80 16.54
CA VAL A 284 1.94 -3.26 16.55
C VAL A 284 0.60 -3.97 16.35
N VAL A 285 -0.47 -3.49 17.01
CA VAL A 285 -1.83 -4.00 16.83
C VAL A 285 -2.29 -3.82 15.38
N GLU A 286 -2.13 -2.62 14.82
CA GLU A 286 -2.50 -2.33 13.42
C GLU A 286 -1.82 -3.30 12.45
N ASN A 287 -0.51 -3.54 12.63
CA ASN A 287 0.24 -4.46 11.76
C ASN A 287 -0.22 -5.92 11.88
N CYS A 288 -0.57 -6.37 13.09
CA CYS A 288 -1.14 -7.71 13.30
C CYS A 288 -2.51 -7.85 12.64
N LEU A 289 -3.39 -6.86 12.81
CA LEU A 289 -4.73 -6.86 12.21
C LEU A 289 -4.68 -6.79 10.68
N ASN A 290 -3.80 -5.97 10.11
CA ASN A 290 -3.54 -5.94 8.66
C ASN A 290 -3.07 -7.30 8.13
N ALA A 291 -2.41 -8.12 8.95
CA ALA A 291 -2.06 -9.50 8.59
C ALA A 291 -3.29 -10.43 8.65
N PHE A 292 -4.11 -10.32 9.70
CA PHE A 292 -5.36 -11.07 9.84
C PHE A 292 -6.35 -10.82 8.71
N GLU A 293 -6.44 -9.57 8.22
CA GLU A 293 -7.22 -9.24 7.02
C GLU A 293 -6.85 -10.17 5.85
N SER A 294 -5.54 -10.32 5.59
CA SER A 294 -5.04 -11.21 4.54
C SER A 294 -5.25 -12.69 4.86
N PHE A 295 -5.05 -13.09 6.12
CA PHE A 295 -5.22 -14.49 6.52
C PHE A 295 -6.67 -14.96 6.33
N VAL A 296 -7.64 -14.15 6.74
CA VAL A 296 -9.07 -14.46 6.58
C VAL A 296 -9.45 -14.57 5.10
N LEU A 297 -8.93 -13.68 4.24
CA LEU A 297 -9.25 -13.68 2.80
C LEU A 297 -8.57 -14.80 2.01
N ARG A 298 -7.40 -15.29 2.45
CA ARG A 298 -6.55 -16.18 1.64
C ARG A 298 -6.37 -17.58 2.22
N CYS A 299 -6.57 -17.74 3.53
CA CYS A 299 -6.31 -18.97 4.29
C CYS A 299 -7.44 -19.24 5.29
N SER A 300 -8.70 -19.12 4.86
CA SER A 300 -9.87 -19.20 5.75
C SER A 300 -9.95 -20.53 6.53
N LYS A 301 -9.45 -21.63 5.95
CA LYS A 301 -9.42 -22.95 6.60
C LYS A 301 -8.40 -23.00 7.73
N GLU A 302 -7.22 -22.46 7.50
CA GLU A 302 -6.11 -22.46 8.45
C GLU A 302 -6.34 -21.46 9.60
N VAL A 303 -7.07 -20.37 9.35
CA VAL A 303 -7.48 -19.40 10.38
C VAL A 303 -8.64 -19.90 11.23
N ALA A 304 -9.45 -20.84 10.73
CA ALA A 304 -10.68 -21.30 11.39
C ALA A 304 -10.55 -21.60 12.90
N PRO A 305 -9.48 -22.25 13.40
CA PRO A 305 -9.32 -22.52 14.83
C PRO A 305 -9.18 -21.28 15.71
N HIS A 306 -8.85 -20.13 15.13
CA HIS A 306 -8.58 -18.87 15.83
C HIS A 306 -9.72 -17.85 15.67
N LEU A 307 -10.80 -18.20 14.96
CA LEU A 307 -11.86 -17.24 14.65
C LEU A 307 -12.62 -16.77 15.88
N GLU A 308 -12.87 -17.64 16.87
CA GLU A 308 -13.58 -17.26 18.10
C GLU A 308 -12.81 -16.17 18.87
N GLU A 309 -11.52 -16.36 19.09
CA GLU A 309 -10.65 -15.37 19.73
C GLU A 309 -10.57 -14.08 18.89
N LEU A 310 -10.42 -14.22 17.56
CA LEU A 310 -10.40 -13.07 16.67
C LEU A 310 -11.72 -12.28 16.72
N PHE A 311 -12.87 -12.94 16.85
CA PHE A 311 -14.16 -12.25 16.95
C PHE A 311 -14.21 -11.36 18.19
N ASN A 312 -13.76 -11.88 19.33
CA ASN A 312 -13.73 -11.12 20.58
C ASN A 312 -12.79 -9.92 20.47
N VAL A 313 -11.57 -10.12 19.96
CA VAL A 313 -10.59 -9.04 19.74
C VAL A 313 -11.16 -7.95 18.83
N ILE A 314 -11.78 -8.32 17.71
CA ILE A 314 -12.35 -7.34 16.77
C ILE A 314 -13.54 -6.60 17.39
N LEU A 315 -14.36 -7.28 18.20
CA LEU A 315 -15.49 -6.66 18.88
C LEU A 315 -15.02 -5.58 19.86
N ASP A 316 -13.99 -5.87 20.65
CA ASP A 316 -13.38 -4.92 21.58
C ASP A 316 -12.73 -3.76 20.83
N LEU A 317 -11.97 -4.05 19.77
CA LEU A 317 -11.19 -3.05 19.05
C LEU A 317 -12.00 -2.10 18.17
N ILE A 318 -13.19 -2.50 17.70
CA ILE A 318 -14.09 -1.58 16.99
C ILE A 318 -14.62 -0.48 17.93
N ALA A 319 -14.69 -0.76 19.24
CA ALA A 319 -15.12 0.19 20.26
C ALA A 319 -13.95 0.85 21.02
N TYR A 320 -12.71 0.49 20.71
CA TYR A 320 -11.52 0.94 21.43
C TYR A 320 -11.22 2.42 21.18
N ASP A 321 -11.61 3.29 22.13
CA ASP A 321 -11.34 4.72 22.12
C ASP A 321 -10.87 5.18 23.52
N PRO A 322 -9.60 4.90 23.90
CA PRO A 322 -9.08 5.16 25.24
C PRO A 322 -9.06 6.65 25.61
N ASN A 323 -9.06 7.53 24.61
CA ASN A 323 -9.03 8.98 24.80
C ASN A 323 -10.43 9.62 24.80
N PHE A 324 -11.48 8.81 24.74
CA PHE A 324 -12.85 9.29 24.84
C PHE A 324 -13.31 9.33 26.30
N TYR A 325 -13.27 10.51 26.90
CA TYR A 325 -13.95 10.78 28.17
C TYR A 325 -15.43 11.05 27.87
N ASP A 326 -16.29 10.10 28.21
CA ASP A 326 -17.73 10.34 28.24
C ASP A 326 -18.01 11.36 29.36
N THR A 327 -18.10 12.64 29.02
CA THR A 327 -18.59 13.69 29.91
C THR A 327 -20.09 13.46 30.14
N GLY A 328 -20.40 12.46 30.96
CA GLY A 328 -21.77 12.09 31.29
C GLY A 328 -22.46 13.17 32.12
N ASP A 329 -23.06 14.17 31.47
CA ASP A 329 -24.33 14.84 31.81
C ASP A 329 -24.63 15.88 30.71
N GLY A 330 -25.81 16.06 30.14
CA GLY A 330 -27.13 15.84 30.74
C GLY A 330 -27.62 17.03 31.57
N GLY A 331 -26.93 18.19 31.58
CA GLY A 331 -27.39 19.36 32.34
C GLY A 331 -26.89 20.69 31.79
N ASP A 332 -27.84 21.59 31.52
CA ASP A 332 -27.62 23.03 31.38
C ASP A 332 -26.61 23.53 32.42
N ASN A 333 -25.52 24.14 31.98
CA ASN A 333 -24.86 25.24 32.68
C ASN A 333 -24.11 26.09 31.65
N ALA A 334 -24.81 27.11 31.16
CA ALA A 334 -24.18 28.32 30.68
C ALA A 334 -23.26 28.84 31.79
N MET A 335 -21.95 28.80 31.56
CA MET A 335 -20.97 29.56 32.34
C MET A 335 -20.17 30.42 31.37
N ASP A 336 -20.79 31.58 31.14
CA ASP A 336 -20.24 32.92 30.95
C ASP A 336 -18.71 33.06 30.81
N ASP A 337 -18.32 33.75 29.73
CA ASP A 337 -16.97 34.21 29.43
C ASP A 337 -16.42 35.12 30.55
N GLY A 338 -15.45 34.61 31.31
CA GLY A 338 -14.64 35.40 32.23
C GLY A 338 -13.17 35.27 31.90
N TYR A 339 -12.66 36.18 31.06
CA TYR A 339 -11.24 36.41 30.87
C TYR A 339 -10.57 36.68 32.22
N ASP A 340 -9.54 35.91 32.57
CA ASP A 340 -8.43 36.48 33.34
C ASP A 340 -7.09 35.85 32.94
N ASP A 341 -6.15 36.75 32.77
CA ASP A 341 -4.83 36.67 32.16
C ASP A 341 -3.81 36.10 33.17
N PHE A 342 -3.15 34.98 32.82
CA PHE A 342 -1.88 34.57 33.42
C PHE A 342 -0.99 33.95 32.34
N ASP A 343 -0.10 34.79 31.82
CA ASP A 343 1.05 34.44 31.01
C ASP A 343 2.05 33.52 31.75
N ASP A 344 2.64 32.63 30.96
CA ASP A 344 4.02 32.11 31.03
C ASP A 344 4.40 31.06 32.10
N ASP A 345 4.40 29.77 31.71
CA ASP A 345 5.64 29.00 31.44
C ASP A 345 5.34 27.49 31.34
N GLY A 346 5.52 26.89 30.16
CA GLY A 346 5.78 25.45 30.04
C GLY A 346 4.63 24.50 29.65
N LEU A 347 3.67 24.91 28.82
CA LEU A 347 2.84 23.92 28.10
C LEU A 347 3.63 23.38 26.91
N VAL A 348 4.36 22.31 27.22
CA VAL A 348 4.88 21.32 26.28
C VAL A 348 3.84 21.13 25.18
N ASP A 349 4.21 21.46 23.95
CA ASP A 349 3.48 21.04 22.75
C ASP A 349 3.52 19.51 22.78
N SER A 350 2.50 18.91 23.40
CA SER A 350 2.37 17.48 23.53
C SER A 350 1.99 16.97 22.16
N ASP A 351 3.00 16.66 21.34
CA ASP A 351 2.98 15.83 20.13
C ASP A 351 2.47 14.40 20.45
N ASP A 352 1.37 14.29 21.20
CA ASP A 352 0.69 13.06 21.54
C ASP A 352 -0.32 12.76 20.42
N ASP A 353 0.21 12.39 19.26
CA ASP A 353 -0.57 11.95 18.10
C ASP A 353 -1.35 10.68 18.49
N ASP A 354 -2.57 10.86 19.00
CA ASP A 354 -3.53 9.78 19.28
C ASP A 354 -3.67 8.89 18.04
N ASN A 355 -3.14 7.68 18.12
CA ASN A 355 -3.16 6.68 17.05
C ASN A 355 -4.19 5.57 17.28
N SER A 356 -5.05 5.70 18.30
CA SER A 356 -6.07 4.70 18.63
C SER A 356 -7.08 4.50 17.49
N TRP A 357 -7.32 5.55 16.70
CA TRP A 357 -8.17 5.49 15.52
C TRP A 357 -7.64 4.53 14.46
N LYS A 358 -6.31 4.36 14.31
CA LYS A 358 -5.71 3.39 13.38
C LYS A 358 -6.06 1.95 13.76
N VAL A 359 -6.11 1.67 15.07
CA VAL A 359 -6.53 0.36 15.60
C VAL A 359 -7.99 0.08 15.23
N ARG A 360 -8.89 1.04 15.47
CA ARG A 360 -10.31 0.92 15.08
C ARG A 360 -10.47 0.66 13.58
N ARG A 361 -9.76 1.41 12.74
CA ARG A 361 -9.76 1.22 11.27
C ARG A 361 -9.27 -0.16 10.86
N ALA A 362 -8.18 -0.64 11.45
CA ALA A 362 -7.65 -1.97 11.15
C ALA A 362 -8.62 -3.09 11.58
N ALA A 363 -9.30 -2.93 12.71
CA ALA A 363 -10.32 -3.88 13.16
C ALA A 363 -11.52 -3.95 12.20
N LEU A 364 -11.99 -2.79 11.72
CA LEU A 364 -13.06 -2.70 10.72
C LEU A 364 -12.68 -3.38 9.40
N LYS A 365 -11.42 -3.24 8.96
CA LYS A 365 -10.91 -3.96 7.76
C LYS A 365 -10.94 -5.47 7.93
N VAL A 366 -10.56 -5.98 9.11
CA VAL A 366 -10.65 -7.41 9.42
C VAL A 366 -12.11 -7.87 9.42
N LEU A 367 -13.03 -7.11 10.01
CA LEU A 367 -14.46 -7.42 9.96
C LEU A 367 -14.99 -7.47 8.52
N ALA A 368 -14.63 -6.48 7.69
CA ALA A 368 -14.99 -6.48 6.28
C ALA A 368 -14.40 -7.69 5.52
N ALA A 369 -13.16 -8.08 5.84
CA ALA A 369 -12.54 -9.29 5.32
C ALA A 369 -13.26 -10.56 5.75
N MET A 370 -13.73 -10.65 7.00
CA MET A 370 -14.54 -11.78 7.50
C MET A 370 -15.86 -11.90 6.75
N VAL A 371 -16.56 -10.78 6.51
CA VAL A 371 -17.79 -10.76 5.73
C VAL A 371 -17.56 -11.29 4.31
N ARG A 372 -16.45 -10.95 3.67
CA ARG A 372 -16.11 -11.43 2.31
C ARG A 372 -15.58 -12.86 2.28
N GLY A 373 -14.75 -13.21 3.25
CA GLY A 373 -13.92 -14.43 3.25
C GLY A 373 -14.57 -15.64 3.91
N LEU A 374 -15.62 -15.44 4.73
CA LEU A 374 -16.25 -16.51 5.53
C LEU A 374 -17.76 -16.62 5.25
N PRO A 375 -18.17 -17.01 4.02
CA PRO A 375 -19.58 -17.09 3.64
C PRO A 375 -20.40 -18.06 4.50
N ASP A 376 -19.76 -19.10 5.06
CA ASP A 376 -20.36 -20.09 5.96
C ASP A 376 -20.55 -19.58 7.40
N LYS A 377 -19.93 -18.44 7.75
CA LYS A 377 -20.00 -17.81 9.08
C LYS A 377 -20.81 -16.51 9.11
N LEU A 378 -21.45 -16.14 8.01
CA LEU A 378 -22.18 -14.86 7.89
C LEU A 378 -23.27 -14.69 8.97
N GLN A 379 -23.99 -15.75 9.31
CA GLN A 379 -25.03 -15.68 10.34
C GLN A 379 -24.43 -15.32 11.71
N ASP A 380 -23.31 -15.96 12.08
CA ASP A 380 -22.60 -15.69 13.32
C ASP A 380 -22.04 -14.27 13.31
N ILE A 381 -21.39 -13.86 12.21
CA ILE A 381 -20.83 -12.51 12.03
C ILE A 381 -21.92 -11.45 12.18
N TYR A 382 -23.07 -11.60 11.51
CA TYR A 382 -24.15 -10.62 11.62
C TYR A 382 -24.77 -10.60 13.01
N SER A 383 -24.91 -11.76 13.66
CA SER A 383 -25.44 -11.83 15.03
C SER A 383 -24.54 -11.13 16.04
N THR A 384 -23.22 -11.26 15.88
CA THR A 384 -22.22 -10.67 16.78
C THR A 384 -21.98 -9.19 16.51
N PHE A 385 -21.81 -8.79 15.24
CA PHE A 385 -21.24 -7.47 14.91
C PHE A 385 -22.26 -6.43 14.45
N ALA A 386 -23.46 -6.81 13.99
CA ALA A 386 -24.35 -5.85 13.33
C ALA A 386 -24.81 -4.71 14.27
N SER A 387 -25.28 -5.04 15.48
CA SER A 387 -25.71 -4.01 16.44
C SER A 387 -24.53 -3.19 16.99
N PRO A 388 -23.41 -3.79 17.43
CA PRO A 388 -22.21 -3.04 17.82
C PRO A 388 -21.71 -2.07 16.74
N LEU A 389 -21.68 -2.51 15.47
CA LEU A 389 -21.24 -1.65 14.37
C LEU A 389 -22.19 -0.47 14.14
N ILE A 390 -23.52 -0.69 14.21
CA ILE A 390 -24.51 0.39 14.12
C ILE A 390 -24.32 1.41 15.26
N ALA A 391 -24.03 0.93 16.48
CA ALA A 391 -23.76 1.81 17.62
C ALA A 391 -22.52 2.71 17.41
N ARG A 392 -21.63 2.37 16.45
CA ARG A 392 -20.46 3.18 16.04
C ARG A 392 -20.73 4.11 14.86
N PHE A 393 -21.95 4.21 14.36
CA PHE A 393 -22.23 5.22 13.33
C PHE A 393 -21.90 6.63 13.83
N SER A 394 -21.98 6.87 15.14
CA SER A 394 -21.71 8.18 15.78
C SER A 394 -20.24 8.37 16.15
N GLU A 395 -19.33 7.65 15.50
CA GLU A 395 -17.89 7.79 15.65
C GLU A 395 -17.44 9.25 15.51
N ARG A 396 -16.51 9.73 16.34
CA ARG A 396 -16.03 11.12 16.26
C ARG A 396 -15.07 11.32 15.09
N GLU A 397 -14.15 10.37 14.89
CA GLU A 397 -13.16 10.38 13.83
C GLU A 397 -13.78 10.13 12.46
N GLU A 398 -13.69 11.11 11.55
CA GLU A 398 -14.34 11.01 10.23
C GLU A 398 -13.79 9.85 9.39
N SER A 399 -12.48 9.58 9.50
CA SER A 399 -11.84 8.49 8.78
C SER A 399 -12.32 7.11 9.26
N VAL A 400 -12.51 6.94 10.57
CA VAL A 400 -13.06 5.72 11.17
C VAL A 400 -14.55 5.59 10.84
N LYS A 401 -15.31 6.70 10.92
CA LYS A 401 -16.74 6.74 10.54
C LYS A 401 -16.97 6.27 9.10
N LEU A 402 -16.13 6.71 8.15
CA LEU A 402 -16.18 6.25 6.77
C LEU A 402 -15.99 4.73 6.68
N ASP A 403 -15.03 4.18 7.42
CA ASP A 403 -14.77 2.74 7.43
C ASP A 403 -15.89 1.94 8.11
N VAL A 404 -16.55 2.51 9.14
CA VAL A 404 -17.76 1.93 9.75
C VAL A 404 -18.88 1.80 8.71
N PHE A 405 -19.15 2.88 7.97
CA PHE A 405 -20.15 2.86 6.89
C PHE A 405 -19.78 1.92 5.76
N THR A 406 -18.51 1.90 5.35
CA THR A 406 -18.01 1.01 4.31
C THR A 406 -18.17 -0.45 4.72
N THR A 407 -17.88 -0.78 5.99
CA THR A 407 -18.03 -2.13 6.54
C THR A 407 -19.49 -2.54 6.62
N PHE A 408 -20.38 -1.66 7.09
CA PHE A 408 -21.82 -1.94 7.11
C PHE A 408 -22.40 -2.10 5.70
N ALA A 409 -21.94 -1.28 4.74
CA ALA A 409 -22.31 -1.41 3.34
C ALA A 409 -21.87 -2.76 2.75
N GLU A 410 -20.67 -3.25 3.08
CA GLU A 410 -20.20 -4.58 2.69
C GLU A 410 -21.09 -5.69 3.29
N MET A 411 -21.49 -5.57 4.57
CA MET A 411 -22.42 -6.50 5.21
C MET A 411 -23.76 -6.53 4.47
N ALA A 412 -24.32 -5.36 4.16
CA ALA A 412 -25.59 -5.23 3.43
C ALA A 412 -25.51 -5.76 1.99
N GLN A 413 -24.42 -5.46 1.27
CA GLN A 413 -24.20 -5.97 -0.09
C GLN A 413 -24.06 -7.49 -0.11
N THR A 414 -23.40 -8.05 0.90
CA THR A 414 -23.20 -9.51 1.04
C THR A 414 -24.47 -10.22 1.50
N ALA A 415 -25.36 -9.55 2.23
CA ALA A 415 -26.65 -10.07 2.66
C ALA A 415 -27.63 -10.34 1.50
N VAL A 416 -27.38 -9.77 0.32
CA VAL A 416 -28.25 -9.86 -0.85
C VAL A 416 -27.76 -10.91 -1.86
N VAL A 417 -28.69 -11.57 -2.55
CA VAL A 417 -28.42 -12.43 -3.71
C VAL A 417 -28.24 -11.55 -4.94
N LYS A 418 -27.05 -11.53 -5.53
CA LYS A 418 -26.78 -10.81 -6.79
C LYS A 418 -27.52 -11.51 -7.94
N ASN A 419 -28.58 -10.89 -8.46
CA ASN A 419 -29.21 -11.33 -9.71
C ASN A 419 -28.30 -10.95 -10.89
N GLN A 420 -27.88 -11.91 -11.71
CA GLN A 420 -27.01 -11.69 -12.88
C GLN A 420 -27.72 -10.98 -14.06
N SER A 421 -28.96 -10.51 -13.90
CA SER A 421 -29.85 -10.11 -14.99
C SER A 421 -30.13 -8.60 -15.10
N SER A 422 -29.32 -7.72 -14.51
CA SER A 422 -29.55 -6.27 -14.53
C SER A 422 -28.51 -5.45 -15.32
N SER A 423 -27.87 -6.02 -16.35
CA SER A 423 -26.92 -5.29 -17.22
C SER A 423 -27.50 -4.78 -18.55
N ASN A 424 -28.79 -4.97 -18.84
CA ASN A 424 -29.43 -4.43 -20.04
C ASN A 424 -30.68 -3.61 -19.69
N LEU A 425 -30.48 -2.36 -19.28
CA LEU A 425 -31.50 -1.32 -19.45
C LEU A 425 -30.99 -0.36 -20.53
N VAL A 426 -31.38 -0.66 -21.77
CA VAL A 426 -31.28 0.23 -22.92
C VAL A 426 -32.13 1.46 -22.60
N VAL A 427 -31.50 2.61 -22.45
CA VAL A 427 -32.18 3.91 -22.39
C VAL A 427 -32.77 4.16 -23.77
N SER A 428 -34.08 3.93 -23.92
CA SER A 428 -34.84 4.38 -25.08
C SER A 428 -35.54 5.69 -24.70
N GLY A 429 -35.31 6.73 -25.49
CA GLY A 429 -35.70 8.11 -25.21
C GLY A 429 -37.18 8.45 -25.46
N ASP A 430 -37.46 9.71 -25.10
CA ASP A 430 -38.63 10.56 -25.38
C ASP A 430 -39.98 10.22 -24.75
N ALA A 431 -40.22 10.82 -23.56
CA ALA A 431 -41.54 11.30 -23.17
C ALA A 431 -41.43 12.60 -22.32
N PRO A 432 -42.38 13.55 -22.41
CA PRO A 432 -42.25 14.86 -21.77
C PRO A 432 -42.50 14.79 -20.26
N MET A 433 -41.64 15.46 -19.49
CA MET A 433 -41.68 15.53 -18.02
C MET A 433 -42.79 16.46 -17.52
N THR A 434 -43.83 15.89 -16.92
CA THR A 434 -44.72 16.58 -15.98
C THR A 434 -45.08 15.63 -14.84
N GLY A 435 -44.74 16.00 -13.60
CA GLY A 435 -45.16 15.31 -12.37
C GLY A 435 -44.03 14.65 -11.61
N ILE A 436 -44.05 14.78 -10.28
CA ILE A 436 -43.15 14.11 -9.34
C ILE A 436 -43.09 12.62 -9.71
N LEU A 437 -41.94 12.16 -10.21
CA LEU A 437 -41.74 10.77 -10.59
C LEU A 437 -41.94 9.91 -9.33
N GLU A 438 -43.07 9.20 -9.27
CA GLU A 438 -43.12 7.90 -8.61
C GLU A 438 -42.11 7.02 -9.36
N VAL A 439 -40.85 7.05 -8.91
CA VAL A 439 -39.87 6.06 -9.32
C VAL A 439 -40.43 4.74 -8.84
N GLU A 440 -40.89 3.89 -9.77
CA GLU A 440 -41.29 2.51 -9.45
C GLU A 440 -40.16 1.89 -8.63
N ARG A 441 -40.42 1.70 -7.34
CA ARG A 441 -39.42 1.20 -6.40
C ARG A 441 -39.20 -0.24 -6.78
N ALA A 442 -38.04 -0.52 -7.39
CA ALA A 442 -37.66 -1.88 -7.75
C ALA A 442 -37.90 -2.81 -6.54
N PRO A 443 -38.46 -4.02 -6.76
CA PRO A 443 -38.71 -4.94 -5.66
C PRO A 443 -37.41 -5.17 -4.88
N PRO A 444 -37.48 -5.25 -3.54
CA PRO A 444 -36.29 -5.44 -2.73
C PRO A 444 -35.58 -6.71 -3.18
N PRO A 445 -34.25 -6.68 -3.28
CA PRO A 445 -33.52 -7.83 -3.80
C PRO A 445 -33.63 -8.99 -2.82
N LYS A 446 -33.59 -10.23 -3.33
CA LYS A 446 -33.72 -11.42 -2.47
C LYS A 446 -32.59 -11.49 -1.46
N GLU A 447 -32.94 -11.65 -0.19
CA GLU A 447 -32.00 -11.77 0.92
C GLU A 447 -31.48 -13.21 1.04
N ARG A 448 -30.24 -13.36 1.49
CA ARG A 448 -29.68 -14.67 1.87
C ARG A 448 -30.26 -15.10 3.22
N PRO A 449 -30.47 -16.40 3.48
CA PRO A 449 -30.97 -16.86 4.78
C PRO A 449 -30.12 -16.38 5.97
N ALA A 450 -28.79 -16.35 5.79
CA ALA A 450 -27.86 -15.88 6.81
C ALA A 450 -28.04 -14.39 7.17
N ALA A 451 -28.75 -13.59 6.35
CA ALA A 451 -28.96 -12.16 6.56
C ALA A 451 -29.99 -11.82 7.64
N ALA A 452 -30.77 -12.80 8.14
CA ALA A 452 -31.84 -12.56 9.11
C ALA A 452 -31.41 -11.71 10.33
N PRO A 453 -30.24 -11.92 10.96
CA PRO A 453 -29.78 -11.08 12.07
C PRO A 453 -29.50 -9.63 11.66
N LEU A 454 -28.97 -9.41 10.46
CA LEU A 454 -28.70 -8.06 9.93
C LEU A 454 -30.01 -7.31 9.62
N VAL A 455 -30.99 -8.01 9.04
CA VAL A 455 -32.31 -7.45 8.72
C VAL A 455 -33.04 -7.04 9.99
N ALA A 456 -32.94 -7.84 11.06
CA ALA A 456 -33.57 -7.57 12.35
C ALA A 456 -33.09 -6.24 12.99
N VAL A 457 -31.88 -5.78 12.68
CA VAL A 457 -31.33 -4.53 13.24
C VAL A 457 -31.46 -3.30 12.32
N LEU A 458 -32.07 -3.43 11.13
CA LEU A 458 -32.30 -2.29 10.23
C LEU A 458 -33.12 -1.14 10.86
N PRO A 459 -34.12 -1.39 11.72
CA PRO A 459 -34.79 -0.30 12.46
C PRO A 459 -33.82 0.48 13.35
N GLN A 460 -32.86 -0.21 14.01
CA GLN A 460 -31.83 0.43 14.82
C GLN A 460 -30.91 1.31 13.95
N CYS A 461 -30.49 0.80 12.80
CA CYS A 461 -29.69 1.53 11.81
C CYS A 461 -30.38 2.83 11.38
N THR A 462 -31.68 2.73 11.03
CA THR A 462 -32.49 3.89 10.60
C THR A 462 -32.62 4.92 11.72
N ALA A 463 -32.88 4.48 12.95
CA ALA A 463 -33.00 5.36 14.10
C ALA A 463 -31.69 6.12 14.38
N GLN A 464 -30.55 5.42 14.32
CA GLN A 464 -29.24 6.01 14.57
C GLN A 464 -28.82 7.01 13.48
N LEU A 465 -29.11 6.72 12.21
CA LEU A 465 -28.88 7.66 11.11
C LEU A 465 -29.72 8.93 11.25
N ASN A 466 -31.01 8.77 11.56
CA ASN A 466 -31.90 9.91 11.79
C ASN A 466 -31.44 10.77 12.96
N LYS A 467 -30.93 10.17 14.04
CA LYS A 467 -30.35 10.90 15.18
C LYS A 467 -29.20 11.80 14.73
N GLN A 468 -28.29 11.29 13.90
CA GLN A 468 -27.14 12.05 13.42
C GLN A 468 -27.47 13.13 12.39
N LEU A 469 -28.41 12.85 11.49
CA LEU A 469 -28.85 13.86 10.53
C LEU A 469 -29.48 15.05 11.25
N ARG A 470 -30.23 14.80 12.33
CA ARG A 470 -30.80 15.86 13.17
C ARG A 470 -29.75 16.65 13.93
N SER A 471 -28.74 15.98 14.49
CA SER A 471 -27.67 16.66 15.24
C SER A 471 -26.73 17.50 14.37
N LYS A 472 -26.67 17.26 13.05
CA LYS A 472 -25.90 18.08 12.10
C LYS A 472 -26.72 19.24 11.47
N ALA A 473 -28.04 19.23 11.63
CA ALA A 473 -28.93 20.25 11.09
C ALA A 473 -29.25 21.38 12.09
N GLN A 474 -28.86 21.19 13.35
CA GLN A 474 -28.78 22.20 14.40
C GLN A 474 -27.36 22.74 14.43
#